data_AF-A0A1S3X865-F1
#
_entry.id   AF-A0A1S3X865-F1
#
_cell.length_a   1.000
_cell.length_b   1.000
_cell.length_c   1.000
_cell.angle_alpha   90.00
_cell.angle_beta   90.00
_cell.angle_gamma   90.00
#
_symmetry.space_group_name_H-M   'P 1'
#
loop_
_entity.id
_entity.type
_entity.pdbx_description
1 polymer ?
#
loop_
_entity_poly.entity_id
_entity_poly.type
_entity_poly.pdbx_seq_one_letter_code
_entity_poly.pdbx_strand_id
1 'polypeptide(L)'
;MGDTRRHLEKKLGRKMSHDEFFMETHIRKKKAPTDQTRWVEDRAETTHGRYKINLEEYTQSLLLNEQGERPPILDEEAQRIWLDVVDGPKKGIAYGLPDKSFRRYRAGLQGIGTSVQGEAIDRSTISSMEQKITKLTAELKETG
;
A
#
# COMPACT_ATOMS: atom_id res chain seq x y z
N MET A 1 -8.84 -16.21 -8.60
CA MET A 1 -9.19 -15.68 -7.24
C MET A 1 -10.26 -14.58 -7.24
N GLY A 2 -10.40 -13.74 -8.28
CA GLY A 2 -11.39 -12.66 -8.27
C GLY A 2 -12.85 -13.09 -8.03
N ASP A 3 -13.25 -14.24 -8.57
CA ASP A 3 -14.61 -14.77 -8.37
C ASP A 3 -14.84 -15.28 -6.94
N THR A 4 -13.81 -15.88 -6.33
CA THR A 4 -13.84 -16.33 -4.94
C THR A 4 -14.05 -15.16 -3.98
N ARG A 5 -13.30 -14.05 -4.18
CA ARG A 5 -13.45 -12.85 -3.35
C ARG A 5 -14.83 -12.24 -3.48
N ARG A 6 -15.33 -12.07 -4.71
CA ARG A 6 -16.67 -11.52 -4.98
C ARG A 6 -17.77 -12.36 -4.32
N HIS A 7 -17.64 -13.68 -4.35
CA HIS A 7 -18.57 -14.59 -3.69
C HIS A 7 -18.56 -14.43 -2.16
N LEU A 8 -17.39 -14.33 -1.56
CA LEU A 8 -17.24 -14.11 -0.11
C LEU A 8 -17.79 -12.75 0.32
N GLU A 9 -17.48 -11.68 -0.41
CA GLU A 9 -18.01 -10.34 -0.16
C GLU A 9 -19.53 -10.31 -0.27
N LYS A 10 -20.11 -10.99 -1.26
CA LYS A 10 -21.57 -11.12 -1.41
C LYS A 10 -22.20 -11.85 -0.22
N LYS A 11 -21.55 -12.90 0.28
CA LYS A 11 -22.00 -13.63 1.47
C LYS A 11 -21.91 -12.80 2.75
N LEU A 12 -20.85 -12.01 2.89
CA LEU A 12 -20.63 -11.14 4.04
C LEU A 12 -21.46 -9.85 3.98
N GLY A 13 -22.01 -9.50 2.82
CA GLY A 13 -22.76 -8.26 2.60
C GLY A 13 -21.89 -6.99 2.65
N ARG A 14 -20.56 -7.15 2.64
CA ARG A 14 -19.60 -6.04 2.68
C ARG A 14 -18.36 -6.35 1.85
N LYS A 15 -17.62 -5.30 1.48
CA LYS A 15 -16.28 -5.45 0.91
C LYS A 15 -15.34 -6.03 1.97
N MET A 16 -14.43 -6.87 1.51
CA MET A 16 -13.43 -7.53 2.32
C MET A 16 -12.09 -6.84 2.07
N SER A 17 -11.27 -6.67 3.10
CA SER A 17 -9.90 -6.19 2.91
C SER A 17 -9.04 -7.28 2.26
N HIS A 18 -7.87 -6.92 1.73
CA HIS A 18 -6.93 -7.93 1.22
C HIS A 18 -6.48 -8.90 2.33
N ASP A 19 -6.19 -8.37 3.52
CA ASP A 19 -5.78 -9.14 4.70
C ASP A 19 -6.87 -10.14 5.11
N GLU A 20 -8.13 -9.69 5.20
CA GLU A 20 -9.26 -10.56 5.51
C GLU A 20 -9.45 -11.68 4.48
N PHE A 21 -9.33 -11.34 3.19
CA PHE A 21 -9.45 -12.33 2.12
C PHE A 21 -8.32 -13.36 2.18
N PHE A 22 -7.09 -12.92 2.45
CA PHE A 22 -5.94 -13.80 2.58
C PHE A 22 -6.15 -14.78 3.74
N MET A 23 -6.53 -14.28 4.91
CA MET A 23 -6.83 -15.07 6.10
C MET A 23 -7.94 -16.10 5.83
N GLU A 24 -9.07 -15.68 5.25
CA GLU A 24 -10.20 -16.56 4.96
C GLU A 24 -9.84 -17.71 4.00
N THR A 25 -8.90 -17.48 3.09
CA THR A 25 -8.50 -18.47 2.07
C THR A 25 -7.30 -19.33 2.46
N HIS A 26 -6.44 -18.85 3.36
CA HIS A 26 -5.17 -19.51 3.73
C HIS A 26 -5.15 -20.00 5.17
N ILE A 27 -6.22 -19.79 5.95
CA ILE A 27 -6.44 -20.43 7.24
C ILE A 27 -7.40 -21.61 7.07
N ARG A 28 -7.03 -22.73 7.68
CA ARG A 28 -7.89 -23.90 7.76
C ARG A 28 -9.10 -23.58 8.63
N LYS A 29 -10.28 -23.92 8.12
CA LYS A 29 -11.51 -23.80 8.90
C LYS A 29 -11.43 -24.66 10.16
N LYS A 30 -11.69 -24.02 11.29
CA LYS A 30 -11.85 -24.70 12.58
C LYS A 30 -13.06 -25.63 12.49
N LYS A 31 -12.92 -26.84 13.04
CA LYS A 31 -14.02 -27.81 13.13
C LYS A 31 -14.72 -27.69 14.49
N ALA A 32 -13.97 -27.35 15.53
CA ALA A 32 -14.45 -27.03 16.86
C ALA A 32 -13.96 -25.63 17.30
N PRO A 33 -14.69 -24.93 18.19
CA PRO A 33 -14.28 -23.63 18.73
C PRO A 33 -12.91 -23.65 19.42
N THR A 34 -12.54 -24.79 20.00
CA THR A 34 -11.27 -25.03 20.70
C THR A 34 -10.10 -25.29 19.76
N ASP A 35 -10.34 -25.49 18.47
CA ASP A 35 -9.27 -25.74 17.51
C ASP A 35 -8.37 -24.52 17.37
N GLN A 36 -7.07 -24.76 17.35
CA GLN A 36 -6.09 -23.72 17.05
C GLN A 36 -6.21 -23.30 15.58
N THR A 37 -6.00 -22.00 15.34
CA THR A 37 -5.89 -21.46 13.99
C THR A 37 -4.66 -22.09 13.33
N ARG A 38 -4.86 -22.75 12.19
CA ARG A 38 -3.77 -23.39 11.45
C ARG A 38 -3.77 -22.93 10.00
N TRP A 39 -2.61 -22.54 9.50
CA TRP A 39 -2.42 -22.17 8.10
C TRP A 39 -2.52 -23.38 7.16
N VAL A 40 -2.96 -23.14 5.93
CA VAL A 40 -3.00 -24.18 4.88
C VAL A 40 -1.57 -24.65 4.58
N GLU A 41 -0.63 -23.71 4.49
CA GLU A 41 0.81 -23.92 4.24
C GLU A 41 1.67 -23.00 5.12
N ASP A 42 2.86 -23.46 5.53
CA ASP A 42 3.80 -22.72 6.39
C ASP A 42 4.31 -21.42 5.73
N ARG A 43 4.34 -21.41 4.40
CA ARG A 43 4.71 -20.23 3.62
C ARG A 43 3.69 -19.10 3.78
N ALA A 44 2.41 -19.42 3.85
CA ALA A 44 1.35 -18.43 4.02
C ALA A 44 1.45 -17.79 5.42
N GLU A 45 1.72 -18.60 6.44
CA GLU A 45 2.00 -18.13 7.80
C GLU A 45 3.18 -17.17 7.84
N THR A 46 4.31 -17.59 7.26
CA THR A 46 5.54 -16.79 7.26
C THR A 46 5.36 -15.47 6.51
N THR A 47 4.66 -15.52 5.36
CA THR A 47 4.36 -14.35 4.54
C THR A 47 3.45 -13.38 5.29
N HIS A 48 2.39 -13.88 5.91
CA HIS A 48 1.47 -13.05 6.68
C HIS A 48 2.15 -12.43 7.89
N GLY A 49 2.94 -13.20 8.63
CA GLY A 49 3.72 -12.70 9.77
C GLY A 49 4.65 -11.56 9.38
N ARG A 50 5.43 -11.72 8.30
CA ARG A 50 6.28 -10.65 7.76
C ARG A 50 5.49 -9.42 7.34
N TYR A 51 4.35 -9.62 6.67
CA TYR A 51 3.45 -8.53 6.32
C TYR A 51 2.97 -7.75 7.55
N LYS A 52 2.55 -8.43 8.62
CA LYS A 52 2.10 -7.78 9.85
C LYS A 52 3.22 -6.98 10.53
N ILE A 53 4.45 -7.53 10.55
CA ILE A 53 5.63 -6.83 11.09
C ILE A 53 5.90 -5.56 10.29
N ASN A 54 6.01 -5.66 8.96
CA ASN A 54 6.31 -4.51 8.11
C ASN A 54 5.19 -3.45 8.15
N LEU A 55 3.93 -3.88 8.28
CA LEU A 55 2.78 -2.98 8.41
C LEU A 55 2.84 -2.20 9.74
N GLU A 56 3.21 -2.88 10.82
CA GLU A 56 3.41 -2.25 12.12
C GLU A 56 4.59 -1.26 12.06
N GLU A 57 5.75 -1.67 11.54
CA GLU A 57 6.92 -0.80 11.37
C GLU A 57 6.59 0.46 10.54
N TYR A 58 5.86 0.30 9.44
CA TYR A 58 5.40 1.42 8.63
C TYR A 58 4.48 2.34 9.43
N THR A 59 3.51 1.78 10.15
CA THR A 59 2.63 2.55 11.03
C THR A 59 3.44 3.31 12.08
N GLN A 60 4.48 2.69 12.63
CA GLN A 60 5.39 3.31 13.60
C GLN A 60 6.16 4.49 13.03
N SER A 61 6.45 4.48 11.73
CA SER A 61 7.11 5.58 11.01
C SER A 61 6.21 6.76 10.66
N LEU A 62 4.88 6.61 10.72
CA LEU A 62 3.96 7.69 10.38
C LEU A 62 3.98 8.77 11.47
N LEU A 63 4.01 10.03 11.02
CA LEU A 63 3.85 11.17 11.91
C LEU A 63 2.46 11.15 12.54
N LEU A 64 2.41 11.56 13.81
CA LEU A 64 1.14 11.77 14.50
C LEU A 64 0.41 12.93 13.86
N ASN A 65 -0.91 12.81 13.76
CA ASN A 65 -1.78 13.91 13.35
C ASN A 65 -1.85 14.98 14.47
N GLU A 66 -2.60 16.05 14.22
CA GLU A 66 -2.80 17.15 15.18
C GLU A 66 -3.42 16.70 16.51
N GLN A 67 -4.07 15.55 16.54
CA GLN A 67 -4.69 14.94 17.72
C GLN A 67 -3.74 13.99 18.47
N GLY A 68 -2.48 13.86 18.02
CA GLY A 68 -1.51 12.94 18.62
C GLY A 68 -1.80 11.47 18.31
N GLU A 69 -2.65 11.19 17.33
CA GLU A 69 -3.01 9.84 16.87
C GLU A 69 -2.29 9.51 15.57
N ARG A 70 -2.12 8.22 15.30
CA ARG A 70 -1.60 7.80 14.00
C ARG A 70 -2.67 7.79 12.93
N PRO A 71 -2.38 8.36 11.75
CA PRO A 71 -3.31 8.27 10.65
C PRO A 71 -3.54 6.80 10.26
N PRO A 72 -4.76 6.45 9.80
CA PRO A 72 -5.03 5.11 9.30
C PRO A 72 -4.18 4.84 8.05
N ILE A 73 -3.70 3.61 7.94
CA ILE A 73 -2.92 3.17 6.77
C ILE A 73 -3.84 3.18 5.55
N LEU A 74 -3.39 3.82 4.48
CA LEU A 74 -4.06 3.77 3.19
C LEU A 74 -4.00 2.37 2.59
N ASP A 75 -5.10 1.91 1.98
CA ASP A 75 -5.17 0.59 1.34
C ASP A 75 -4.05 0.38 0.30
N GLU A 76 -3.63 1.43 -0.39
CA GLU A 76 -2.53 1.38 -1.35
C GLU A 76 -1.17 1.10 -0.69
N GLU A 77 -0.94 1.68 0.48
CA GLU A 77 0.30 1.48 1.26
C GLU A 77 0.36 0.08 1.84
N ALA A 78 -0.76 -0.41 2.39
CA ALA A 78 -0.89 -1.80 2.81
C ALA A 78 -0.65 -2.78 1.65
N GLN A 79 -1.18 -2.50 0.45
CA GLN A 79 -0.91 -3.30 -0.74
C GLN A 79 0.55 -3.24 -1.19
N ARG A 80 1.22 -2.09 -1.09
CA ARG A 80 2.65 -1.96 -1.40
C ARG A 80 3.50 -2.82 -0.45
N ILE A 81 3.26 -2.69 0.85
CA ILE A 81 3.95 -3.48 1.88
C ILE A 81 3.74 -4.98 1.65
N TRP A 82 2.51 -5.39 1.32
CA TRP A 82 2.23 -6.77 0.94
C TRP A 82 3.06 -7.22 -0.26
N LEU A 83 3.11 -6.40 -1.31
CA LEU A 83 3.86 -6.70 -2.53
C LEU A 83 5.36 -6.83 -2.26
N ASP A 84 5.92 -6.00 -1.40
CA ASP A 84 7.33 -6.12 -1.03
C ASP A 84 7.62 -7.42 -0.27
N VAL A 85 6.69 -7.89 0.56
CA VAL A 85 6.84 -9.16 1.31
C VAL A 85 6.76 -10.39 0.39
N VAL A 86 5.91 -10.35 -0.64
CA VAL A 86 5.72 -11.47 -1.57
C VAL A 86 6.66 -11.41 -2.78
N ASP A 87 7.70 -10.59 -2.79
CA ASP A 87 8.60 -10.37 -3.94
C ASP A 87 7.86 -9.93 -5.21
N GLY A 88 6.84 -9.12 -5.03
CA GLY A 88 6.23 -8.35 -6.09
C GLY A 88 4.96 -8.93 -6.72
N PRO A 89 4.51 -8.33 -7.82
CA PRO A 89 3.12 -8.36 -8.25
C PRO A 89 2.63 -9.71 -8.77
N LYS A 90 3.51 -10.49 -9.39
CA LYS A 90 3.15 -11.84 -9.87
C LYS A 90 2.70 -12.74 -8.70
N LYS A 91 3.48 -12.74 -7.61
CA LYS A 91 3.16 -13.50 -6.40
C LYS A 91 2.03 -12.84 -5.62
N GLY A 92 1.94 -11.50 -5.62
CA GLY A 92 0.79 -10.77 -5.08
C GLY A 92 -0.55 -11.20 -5.69
N ILE A 93 -0.62 -11.30 -7.02
CA ILE A 93 -1.82 -11.75 -7.74
C ILE A 93 -2.12 -13.22 -7.43
N ALA A 94 -1.10 -14.07 -7.32
CA ALA A 94 -1.27 -15.47 -6.91
C ALA A 94 -1.91 -15.59 -5.53
N TYR A 95 -1.66 -14.63 -4.64
CA TYR A 95 -2.29 -14.53 -3.32
C TYR A 95 -3.54 -13.63 -3.28
N GLY A 96 -4.11 -13.29 -4.43
CA GLY A 96 -5.44 -12.70 -4.51
C GLY A 96 -5.48 -11.17 -4.61
N LEU A 97 -4.33 -10.51 -4.80
CA LEU A 97 -4.35 -9.10 -5.16
C LEU A 97 -4.96 -8.88 -6.56
N PRO A 98 -5.71 -7.80 -6.76
CA PRO A 98 -6.18 -7.41 -8.08
C PRO A 98 -5.00 -7.09 -9.02
N ASP A 99 -5.13 -7.44 -10.30
CA ASP A 99 -4.14 -7.08 -11.35
C ASP A 99 -3.91 -5.56 -11.45
N LYS A 100 -4.93 -4.74 -11.11
CA LYS A 100 -4.81 -3.28 -11.06
C LYS A 100 -3.77 -2.79 -10.04
N SER A 101 -3.52 -3.55 -8.98
CA SER A 101 -2.50 -3.24 -7.98
C SER A 101 -1.08 -3.31 -8.55
N PHE A 102 -0.85 -4.08 -9.64
CA PHE A 102 0.44 -4.13 -10.34
C PHE A 102 0.83 -2.77 -10.93
N ARG A 103 -0.12 -2.10 -11.61
CA ARG A 103 0.14 -0.81 -12.25
C ARG A 103 0.49 0.27 -11.24
N ARG A 104 -0.19 0.27 -10.08
CA ARG A 104 0.09 1.23 -9.00
C ARG A 104 1.42 0.94 -8.31
N TYR A 105 1.73 -0.33 -8.04
CA TYR A 105 3.03 -0.72 -7.51
C TYR A 105 4.19 -0.27 -8.41
N ARG A 106 4.05 -0.45 -9.73
CA ARG A 106 5.04 0.02 -10.70
C ARG A 106 5.16 1.55 -10.73
N ALA A 107 4.05 2.27 -10.59
CA ALA A 107 4.06 3.74 -10.52
C ALA A 107 4.69 4.26 -9.21
N GLY A 108 4.47 3.58 -8.08
CA GLY A 108 5.16 3.90 -6.81
C GLY A 108 6.66 3.61 -6.87
N LEU A 109 7.08 2.54 -7.55
CA LEU A 109 8.48 2.24 -7.84
C LEU A 109 9.12 3.18 -8.88
N GLN A 110 8.35 3.91 -9.69
CA GLN A 110 8.94 4.90 -10.61
C GLN A 110 9.65 6.06 -9.87
N GLY A 111 9.41 6.23 -8.57
CA GLY A 111 10.22 7.10 -7.71
C GLY A 111 11.55 6.49 -7.24
N ILE A 112 11.72 5.17 -7.37
CA ILE A 112 12.90 4.41 -6.94
C ILE A 112 13.46 3.66 -8.16
N GLY A 113 14.18 4.39 -9.02
CA GLY A 113 15.20 3.78 -9.87
C GLY A 113 14.76 3.11 -11.18
N THR A 114 13.88 3.72 -11.98
CA THR A 114 13.99 3.63 -13.45
C THR A 114 13.61 4.96 -14.08
N SER A 115 14.63 5.77 -14.41
CA SER A 115 14.51 6.82 -15.42
C SER A 115 14.12 6.17 -16.74
N VAL A 116 12.85 6.31 -17.16
CA VAL A 116 12.41 6.67 -18.52
C VAL A 116 10.91 6.98 -18.42
N GLN A 117 10.58 8.17 -17.95
CA GLN A 117 9.72 9.13 -18.66
C GLN A 117 9.75 10.40 -17.83
N GLY A 118 10.85 11.15 -17.95
CA GLY A 118 10.74 12.58 -17.70
C GLY A 118 9.77 13.10 -18.75
N GLU A 119 8.54 13.43 -18.32
CA GLU A 119 7.88 14.55 -18.96
C GLU A 119 8.93 15.67 -18.93
N ALA A 120 9.40 16.10 -20.10
CA ALA A 120 10.40 17.14 -20.17
C ALA A 120 9.80 18.36 -19.47
N ILE A 121 10.17 18.60 -18.22
CA ILE A 121 9.77 19.79 -17.51
C ILE A 121 10.34 20.93 -18.35
N ASP A 122 9.46 21.64 -19.03
CA ASP A 122 9.83 22.72 -19.91
C ASP A 122 10.63 23.73 -19.08
N ARG A 123 11.84 24.08 -19.56
CA ARG A 123 12.72 25.04 -18.89
C ARG A 123 12.00 26.37 -18.64
N SER A 124 11.01 26.71 -19.47
CA SER A 124 10.16 27.89 -19.28
C SER A 124 9.35 27.83 -17.98
N THR A 125 8.87 26.64 -17.59
CA THR A 125 8.06 26.44 -16.39
C THR A 125 8.91 26.59 -15.14
N ILE A 126 10.12 26.02 -15.15
CA ILE A 126 11.09 26.17 -14.06
C ILE A 126 11.47 27.64 -13.88
N SER A 127 11.79 28.33 -14.98
CA SER A 127 12.15 29.75 -14.95
C SER A 127 11.00 30.64 -14.44
N SER A 128 9.76 30.34 -14.83
CA SER A 128 8.58 31.07 -14.34
C SER A 128 8.37 30.88 -12.83
N MET A 129 8.60 29.66 -12.32
CA MET A 129 8.52 29.38 -10.88
C MET A 129 9.62 30.11 -10.11
N GLU A 130 10.86 30.08 -10.60
CA GLU A 130 11.98 30.81 -10.00
C GLU A 130 11.67 32.30 -9.90
N GLN A 131 11.19 32.94 -10.97
CA GLN A 131 10.81 34.35 -10.94
C GLN A 131 9.73 34.68 -9.92
N LYS A 132 8.71 33.81 -9.77
CA LYS A 132 7.67 33.97 -8.75
C LYS A 132 8.23 33.88 -7.34
N ILE A 133 9.16 32.96 -7.09
CA ILE A 133 9.83 32.81 -5.80
C ILE A 133 10.66 34.06 -5.50
N THR A 134 11.42 34.58 -6.46
CA THR A 134 12.23 35.79 -6.26
C THR A 134 11.35 36.99 -5.94
N LYS A 135 10.22 37.14 -6.65
CA LYS A 135 9.26 38.23 -6.43
C LYS A 135 8.63 38.16 -5.04
N LEU A 136 8.10 37.00 -4.65
CA LEU A 136 7.52 36.82 -3.31
C LEU A 136 8.56 37.06 -2.21
N THR A 137 9.80 36.61 -2.42
CA THR A 137 10.90 36.82 -1.46
C THR A 137 11.29 38.30 -1.33
N ALA A 138 11.19 39.07 -2.41
CA ALA A 138 11.43 40.51 -2.39
C ALA A 138 10.29 41.26 -1.67
N GLU A 139 9.03 40.94 -1.98
CA GLU A 139 7.86 41.54 -1.33
C GLU A 139 7.87 41.29 0.19
N LEU A 140 8.27 40.09 0.64
CA LEU A 140 8.36 39.74 2.05
C LEU A 140 9.48 40.51 2.79
N LYS A 141 10.52 40.96 2.07
CA LYS A 141 11.60 41.79 2.61
C LYS A 141 11.27 43.29 2.66
N GLU A 142 10.36 43.76 1.81
CA GLU A 142 9.94 45.18 1.80
C GLU A 142 8.82 45.48 2.82
N THR A 143 8.18 44.45 3.38
CA THR A 143 7.12 44.59 4.42
C THR A 143 7.62 44.46 5.86
N GLY A 144 8.93 44.53 6.11
CA GLY A 144 9.55 44.51 7.44
C GLY A 144 10.31 45.79 7.73
#